data_AF-A0A6C0LRB7-F1
#
_entry.id   AF-A0A6C0LRB7-F1
#
_cell.length_a   1.000
_cell.length_b   1.000
_cell.length_c   1.000
_cell.angle_alpha   90.00
_cell.angle_beta   90.00
_cell.angle_gamma   90.00
#
_symmetry.space_group_name_H-M   'P 1'
#
loop_
_entity.id
_entity.type
_entity.pdbx_description
1 polymer ?
#
loop_
_entity_poly.entity_id
_entity_poly.type
_entity_poly.pdbx_seq_one_letter_code
_entity_poly.pdbx_strand_id
1 'polypeptide(L)'
;MRRLLIAGLLYLTGIAVLLVVKPEFMFREDGSWKEFGIGRDTEYFTPFPFWLFTIVWALISYVLVMFIEDSFYIPSDSIEIKRNSATVRNVNQQRAVQELAPGYYMLNEASTGRNGVPRYVYLGATPEGE
;
A
#
# COMPACT_ATOMS: atom_id res chain seq x y z
N MET A 1 0.58 3.94 -10.39
CA MET A 1 1.92 3.85 -9.76
C MET A 1 2.36 2.41 -9.48
N ARG A 2 1.48 1.52 -8.97
CA ARG A 2 1.78 0.10 -8.71
C ARG A 2 2.49 -0.62 -9.87
N ARG A 3 1.98 -0.49 -11.10
CA ARG A 3 2.59 -1.08 -12.31
C ARG A 3 4.07 -0.75 -12.46
N LEU A 4 4.43 0.53 -12.30
CA LEU A 4 5.81 0.99 -12.43
C LEU A 4 6.71 0.43 -11.32
N LEU A 5 6.19 0.28 -10.10
CA LEU A 5 6.94 -0.32 -8.99
C LEU A 5 7.23 -1.80 -9.24
N ILE A 6 6.24 -2.56 -9.70
CA ILE A 6 6.42 -3.98 -10.01
C ILE A 6 7.38 -4.15 -11.20
N ALA A 7 7.22 -3.33 -12.25
CA ALA A 7 8.14 -3.33 -13.39
C ALA A 7 9.58 -2.94 -12.99
N GLY A 8 9.73 -1.96 -12.10
CA GLY A 8 11.03 -1.58 -11.56
C GLY A 8 11.69 -2.70 -10.74
N LEU A 9 10.91 -3.43 -9.95
CA LEU A 9 11.42 -4.56 -9.16
C LEU A 9 11.84 -5.73 -10.05
N LEU A 10 11.05 -6.03 -11.09
CA LEU A 10 11.40 -7.02 -12.12
C LEU A 10 12.68 -6.62 -12.87
N TYR A 11 12.80 -5.35 -13.25
CA TYR A 11 13.99 -4.80 -13.88
C TYR A 11 15.23 -5.01 -13.00
N LEU A 12 15.17 -4.58 -11.73
CA LEU A 12 16.28 -4.72 -10.77
C LEU A 12 16.68 -6.18 -10.56
N THR A 13 15.69 -7.08 -10.50
CA THR A 13 15.94 -8.52 -10.37
C THR A 13 16.70 -9.06 -11.58
N GLY A 14 16.28 -8.69 -12.80
CA GLY A 14 16.98 -9.10 -14.01
C GLY A 14 18.41 -8.55 -14.11
N ILE A 15 18.63 -7.30 -13.68
CA ILE A 15 19.99 -6.74 -13.59
C ILE A 15 20.84 -7.50 -12.57
N ALA A 16 20.29 -7.81 -11.39
CA ALA A 16 21.00 -8.57 -10.37
C ALA A 16 21.41 -9.96 -10.89
N VAL A 17 20.49 -10.67 -11.55
CA VAL A 17 20.78 -11.96 -12.19
C VAL A 17 21.89 -11.83 -13.22
N LEU A 18 21.85 -10.82 -14.09
CA LEU A 18 22.89 -10.59 -15.10
C LEU A 18 24.27 -10.33 -14.48
N LEU A 19 24.34 -9.56 -13.40
CA LEU A 19 25.59 -9.25 -12.69
C LEU A 19 26.16 -10.46 -11.92
N VAL A 20 25.32 -11.43 -11.55
CA VAL A 20 25.75 -12.68 -10.91
C VAL A 20 26.20 -13.70 -11.96
N VAL A 21 25.41 -13.88 -13.03
CA VAL A 21 25.71 -14.86 -14.08
C VAL A 21 26.90 -14.43 -14.93
N LYS A 22 27.12 -13.12 -15.10
CA LYS A 22 28.21 -12.53 -15.90
C LYS A 22 28.42 -13.26 -17.24
N PRO A 23 27.42 -13.26 -18.14
CA PRO A 23 27.52 -14.02 -19.37
C PRO A 23 28.73 -13.57 -20.21
N GLU A 24 29.48 -14.53 -20.76
CA GLU A 24 30.65 -14.30 -21.64
C GLU A 24 30.36 -13.43 -22.88
N PHE A 25 29.07 -13.27 -23.21
CA PHE A 25 28.62 -12.38 -24.28
C PHE A 25 28.85 -10.88 -23.98
N MET A 26 28.77 -10.47 -22.71
CA MET A 26 28.93 -9.08 -22.27
C MET A 26 30.11 -8.87 -21.32
N PHE A 27 30.57 -9.95 -20.69
CA PHE A 27 31.69 -9.94 -19.76
C PHE A 27 32.88 -10.71 -20.34
N ARG A 28 34.07 -10.29 -19.96
CA ARG A 28 35.31 -11.02 -20.20
C ARG A 28 35.54 -12.05 -19.10
N GLU A 29 36.50 -12.95 -19.29
CA GLU A 29 36.87 -13.98 -18.29
C GLU A 29 37.33 -13.37 -16.95
N ASP A 30 37.93 -12.16 -17.00
CA ASP A 30 38.32 -11.39 -15.82
C ASP A 30 37.13 -10.70 -15.11
N GLY A 31 35.92 -10.80 -15.67
CA GLY A 31 34.71 -10.14 -15.16
C GLY A 31 34.62 -8.65 -15.49
N SER A 32 35.52 -8.11 -16.31
CA SER A 32 35.38 -6.77 -16.88
C SER A 32 34.33 -6.75 -17.99
N TRP A 33 33.81 -5.56 -18.29
CA TRP A 33 32.82 -5.37 -19.35
C TRP A 33 33.48 -5.37 -20.73
N LYS A 34 32.87 -6.05 -21.70
CA LYS A 34 33.27 -5.91 -23.11
C LYS A 34 32.86 -4.54 -23.64
N GLU A 35 33.71 -3.97 -24.49
CA GLU A 35 33.44 -2.69 -25.12
C GLU A 35 32.49 -2.87 -26.31
N PHE A 36 31.78 -1.82 -26.69
CA PHE A 36 30.94 -1.89 -27.89
C PHE A 36 31.81 -1.92 -29.15
N GLY A 37 31.58 -2.90 -30.03
CA GLY A 37 32.27 -2.96 -31.32
C GLY A 37 31.68 -4.01 -32.27
N ILE A 38 31.79 -3.75 -33.58
CA ILE A 38 31.33 -4.63 -34.66
C ILE A 38 32.54 -4.95 -35.55
N GLY A 39 32.75 -6.22 -35.90
CA GLY A 39 33.83 -6.64 -36.80
C GLY A 39 35.24 -6.54 -36.20
N ARG A 40 35.36 -6.62 -34.87
CA ARG A 40 36.63 -6.70 -34.12
C ARG A 40 36.69 -8.02 -33.34
N ASP A 41 37.78 -8.22 -32.60
CA ASP A 41 37.98 -9.40 -31.76
C ASP A 41 36.80 -9.57 -30.77
N THR A 42 36.17 -10.74 -30.82
CA THR A 42 34.99 -11.11 -30.02
C THR A 42 35.28 -11.25 -28.52
N GLU A 43 36.56 -11.29 -28.16
CA GLU A 43 37.03 -11.33 -26.78
C GLU A 43 36.91 -9.97 -26.09
N TYR A 44 37.19 -8.87 -26.81
CA TYR A 44 37.20 -7.52 -26.23
C TYR A 44 35.94 -6.72 -26.58
N PHE A 45 35.30 -7.03 -27.71
CA PHE A 45 34.17 -6.29 -28.24
C PHE A 45 32.89 -7.11 -28.30
N THR A 46 31.77 -6.46 -27.98
CA THR A 46 30.43 -7.02 -28.13
C THR A 46 29.55 -6.08 -28.96
N PRO A 47 28.73 -6.58 -29.89
CA PRO A 47 27.73 -5.77 -30.58
C PRO A 47 26.59 -5.35 -29.64
N PHE A 48 26.47 -5.99 -28.47
CA PHE A 48 25.36 -5.77 -27.55
C PHE A 48 25.90 -5.45 -26.14
N PRO A 49 26.20 -4.17 -25.87
CA PRO A 49 26.82 -3.73 -24.63
C PRO A 49 25.78 -3.64 -23.50
N PHE A 50 26.27 -3.55 -22.26
CA PHE A 50 25.40 -3.51 -21.07
C PHE A 50 24.35 -2.40 -21.10
N TRP A 51 24.72 -1.19 -21.52
CA TRP A 51 23.77 -0.07 -21.57
C TRP A 51 22.63 -0.32 -22.57
N LEU A 52 22.90 -1.06 -23.65
CA LEU A 52 21.86 -1.39 -24.63
C LEU A 52 20.93 -2.44 -24.02
N PHE A 53 21.50 -3.43 -23.33
CA PHE A 53 20.71 -4.39 -22.58
C PHE A 53 19.82 -3.72 -21.55
N THR A 54 20.33 -2.77 -20.75
CA THR A 54 19.52 -2.13 -19.68
C THR A 54 18.32 -1.39 -20.26
N ILE A 55 18.48 -0.67 -21.37
CA ILE A 55 17.37 0.03 -22.03
C ILE A 55 16.34 -0.97 -22.56
N VAL A 56 16.79 -2.01 -23.28
CA VAL A 56 15.90 -3.04 -23.85
C VAL A 56 15.18 -3.80 -22.73
N TRP A 57 15.90 -4.18 -21.67
CA TRP A 57 15.36 -4.90 -20.53
C TRP A 57 14.36 -4.07 -19.73
N ALA A 58 14.57 -2.75 -19.61
CA ALA A 58 13.59 -1.85 -18.97
C ALA A 58 12.26 -1.83 -19.74
N LEU A 59 12.32 -1.74 -21.08
CA LEU A 59 11.14 -1.80 -21.94
C LEU A 59 10.43 -3.15 -21.85
N ILE A 60 11.18 -4.25 -21.94
CA ILE A 60 10.64 -5.61 -21.79
C ILE A 60 9.98 -5.80 -20.42
N SER A 61 10.62 -5.34 -19.35
CA SER A 61 10.09 -5.47 -17.99
C SER A 61 8.74 -4.76 -17.85
N TYR A 62 8.61 -3.55 -18.41
CA TYR A 62 7.34 -2.83 -18.40
C TYR A 62 6.25 -3.56 -19.20
N VAL A 63 6.58 -4.03 -20.42
CA VAL A 63 5.65 -4.74 -21.29
C VAL A 63 5.20 -6.06 -20.65
N LEU A 64 6.12 -6.82 -20.05
CA LEU A 64 5.79 -8.05 -19.33
C LEU A 64 4.82 -7.80 -18.17
N VAL A 65 5.07 -6.78 -17.35
CA VAL A 65 4.17 -6.46 -16.23
C VAL A 65 2.80 -5.99 -16.74
N MET A 66 2.75 -5.26 -17.87
CA MET A 66 1.48 -4.90 -18.50
C MET A 66 0.67 -6.15 -18.89
N PHE A 67 1.28 -7.10 -19.61
CA PHE A 67 0.59 -8.34 -20.01
C PHE A 67 0.17 -9.20 -18.80
N ILE A 68 1.02 -9.28 -17.77
CA ILE A 68 0.72 -10.03 -16.56
C ILE A 68 -0.44 -9.36 -15.81
N GLU A 69 -0.42 -8.05 -15.58
CA GLU A 69 -1.53 -7.38 -14.89
C GLU A 69 -2.87 -7.55 -15.62
N ASP A 70 -2.86 -7.48 -16.95
CA ASP A 70 -4.08 -7.67 -17.75
C ASP A 70 -4.60 -9.11 -17.67
N SER A 71 -3.69 -10.10 -17.62
CA SER A 71 -4.04 -11.53 -17.53
C SER A 71 -4.48 -11.96 -16.12
N PHE A 72 -3.91 -11.34 -15.09
CA PHE A 72 -4.15 -11.64 -13.68
C PHE A 72 -5.11 -10.63 -13.02
N TYR A 73 -5.88 -9.87 -13.81
CA TYR A 73 -6.93 -9.00 -13.29
C TYR A 73 -8.04 -9.85 -12.67
N ILE A 74 -7.91 -10.13 -11.38
CA ILE A 74 -8.99 -10.71 -10.57
C ILE A 74 -9.96 -9.56 -10.27
N PRO A 75 -11.21 -9.58 -10.77
CA PRO A 75 -12.18 -8.54 -10.43
C PRO A 75 -12.40 -8.54 -8.92
N SER A 76 -11.94 -7.47 -8.28
CA SER A 76 -12.03 -7.24 -6.85
C SER A 76 -13.47 -7.10 -6.34
N ASP A 77 -14.44 -6.99 -7.24
CA ASP A 77 -15.88 -6.90 -6.93
C ASP A 77 -16.45 -8.19 -6.33
N SER A 78 -15.72 -9.31 -6.37
CA SER A 78 -16.16 -10.56 -5.73
C SER A 78 -15.74 -10.71 -4.26
N ILE A 79 -14.93 -9.78 -3.73
CA ILE A 79 -14.60 -9.76 -2.30
C ILE A 79 -15.71 -8.97 -1.59
N GLU A 80 -16.87 -9.60 -1.44
CA GLU A 80 -17.83 -9.21 -0.41
C GLU A 80 -17.14 -9.38 0.95
N ILE A 81 -16.45 -8.33 1.42
CA ILE A 81 -16.14 -8.21 2.82
C ILE A 81 -17.50 -8.10 3.50
N LYS A 82 -18.00 -9.22 4.03
CA LYS A 82 -19.04 -9.23 5.07
C LYS A 82 -18.48 -8.40 6.21
N ARG A 83 -18.63 -7.07 6.12
CA ARG A 83 -18.62 -6.20 7.27
C ARG A 83 -19.70 -6.80 8.13
N ASN A 84 -19.30 -7.40 9.25
CA ASN A 84 -20.23 -7.79 10.28
C ASN A 84 -20.97 -6.52 10.68
N SER A 85 -22.10 -6.26 10.01
CA SER A 85 -23.15 -5.42 10.54
C SER A 85 -23.65 -6.22 11.72
N ALA A 86 -23.04 -5.99 12.88
CA ALA A 86 -23.65 -6.32 14.14
C ALA A 86 -24.96 -5.52 14.16
N THR A 87 -26.01 -6.10 13.59
CA THR A 87 -27.37 -5.67 13.80
C THR A 87 -27.56 -5.75 15.30
N VAL A 88 -27.52 -4.58 15.95
CA VAL A 88 -27.86 -4.45 17.36
C VAL A 88 -29.28 -4.97 17.50
N ARG A 89 -29.40 -6.22 17.92
CA ARG A 89 -30.68 -6.85 18.22
C ARG A 89 -31.19 -6.09 19.43
N ASN A 90 -32.15 -5.20 19.21
CA ASN A 90 -32.78 -4.39 20.25
C ASN A 90 -33.62 -5.33 21.13
N VAL A 91 -32.95 -6.02 22.04
CA VAL A 91 -33.57 -6.80 23.11
C VAL A 91 -33.87 -5.80 24.21
N ASN A 92 -35.09 -5.26 24.21
CA ASN A 92 -35.84 -4.92 25.42
C ASN A 92 -37.05 -4.05 25.07
N GLN A 93 -38.11 -4.72 24.63
CA GLN A 93 -39.46 -4.18 24.76
C GLN A 93 -40.22 -5.02 25.77
N GLN A 94 -39.85 -4.92 27.04
CA GLN A 94 -40.67 -5.35 28.17
C GLN A 94 -40.17 -4.72 29.49
N ARG A 95 -40.78 -3.57 29.79
CA ARG A 95 -41.19 -3.06 31.11
C ARG A 95 -40.69 -3.82 32.33
N ALA A 96 -39.91 -3.16 33.19
CA ALA A 96 -40.38 -2.59 34.46
C ALA A 96 -39.20 -2.39 35.44
N VAL A 97 -39.04 -1.15 35.91
CA VAL A 97 -38.16 -0.73 37.01
C VAL A 97 -36.67 -0.97 36.79
N GLN A 98 -36.08 -0.20 35.87
CA GLN A 98 -34.64 0.06 35.91
C GLN A 98 -34.48 1.47 36.47
N GLU A 99 -33.89 1.58 37.67
CA GLU A 99 -33.43 2.86 38.22
C GLU A 99 -32.73 3.63 37.11
N LEU A 100 -33.23 4.83 36.82
CA LEU A 100 -32.61 5.73 35.86
C LEU A 100 -31.17 5.94 36.35
N ALA A 101 -30.19 5.61 35.50
CA ALA A 101 -28.78 5.79 35.84
C ALA A 101 -28.59 7.22 36.38
N PRO A 102 -27.84 7.39 37.49
CA PRO A 102 -27.62 8.70 38.08
C PRO A 102 -27.10 9.63 36.98
N GLY A 103 -27.72 10.81 36.87
CA GLY A 103 -27.37 11.76 35.82
C GLY A 103 -25.91 12.16 35.89
N TYR A 104 -25.37 12.60 34.76
CA TYR A 104 -23.98 13.03 34.69
C TYR A 104 -23.88 14.49 34.26
N TYR A 105 -22.86 15.17 34.79
CA TYR A 105 -22.55 16.54 34.44
C TYR A 105 -21.75 16.58 33.14
N MET A 106 -22.26 17.28 32.13
CA MET A 106 -21.52 17.57 30.91
C MET A 106 -20.97 18.99 30.94
N LEU A 107 -19.71 19.15 30.54
CA LEU A 107 -19.09 20.47 30.40
C LEU A 107 -19.78 21.23 29.26
N ASN A 108 -20.27 22.43 29.55
CA ASN A 108 -20.82 23.31 28.53
C ASN A 108 -19.68 24.12 27.92
N GLU A 109 -19.10 23.59 26.84
CA GLU A 109 -17.98 24.18 26.12
C GLU A 109 -18.30 25.59 25.59
N ALA A 110 -19.53 25.81 25.11
CA ALA A 110 -19.97 27.10 24.56
C ALA A 110 -19.97 28.23 25.62
N SER A 111 -20.36 27.91 26.86
CA SER A 111 -20.34 28.87 27.97
C SER A 111 -18.97 29.00 28.64
N THR A 112 -18.18 27.92 28.65
CA THR A 112 -16.84 27.87 29.25
C THR A 112 -15.84 28.70 28.45
N GLY A 113 -15.89 28.64 27.11
CA GLY A 113 -14.98 29.39 26.25
C GLY A 113 -15.12 30.91 26.32
N ARG A 114 -16.27 31.43 26.78
CA ARG A 114 -16.54 32.88 26.83
C ARG A 114 -16.11 33.56 28.13
N ASN A 115 -16.21 32.86 29.26
CA ASN A 115 -16.00 33.43 30.59
C ASN A 115 -14.78 32.86 31.32
N GLY A 116 -14.08 31.86 30.73
CA GLY A 116 -12.89 31.25 31.30
C GLY A 116 -13.14 30.36 32.54
N VAL A 117 -14.37 30.30 33.04
CA VAL A 117 -14.78 29.46 34.18
C VAL A 117 -15.59 28.27 33.65
N PRO A 118 -15.20 27.02 33.96
CA PRO A 118 -15.91 25.83 33.50
C PRO A 118 -17.30 25.76 34.12
N ARG A 119 -18.33 25.67 33.27
CA ARG A 119 -19.73 25.50 33.69
C ARG A 119 -20.25 24.16 33.21
N TYR A 120 -20.87 23.43 34.13
CA TYR A 120 -21.41 22.10 33.87
C TYR A 120 -22.94 22.13 33.84
N VAL A 121 -23.53 21.31 32.97
CA VAL A 121 -24.98 21.11 32.88
C VAL A 121 -25.25 19.65 33.26
N TYR A 122 -26.12 19.44 34.25
CA TYR A 122 -26.54 18.12 34.68
C TYR A 122 -27.55 17.54 33.69
N LEU A 123 -27.27 16.33 33.19
CA LEU A 123 -28.20 15.59 32.35
C LEU A 123 -28.63 14.33 33.10
N GLY A 124 -29.86 14.35 33.61
CA GLY A 124 -30.49 13.23 34.31
C GLY A 124 -31.80 13.67 34.95
N ALA A 125 -32.49 12.72 35.59
CA ALA A 125 -33.64 13.06 36.44
C ALA A 125 -33.18 14.02 37.54
N THR A 126 -33.92 15.11 37.73
CA THR A 126 -33.63 16.18 38.69
C THR A 126 -33.26 15.54 40.03
N PRO A 127 -32.09 15.84 40.61
CA PRO A 127 -31.73 15.29 41.90
C PRO A 127 -32.78 15.74 42.93
N GLU A 128 -33.36 14.80 43.66
CA GLU A 128 -34.26 15.11 44.77
C GLU A 128 -33.45 15.78 45.88
N GLY A 129 -33.43 17.13 45.90
CA GLY A 129 -32.79 17.89 46.95
C GLY A 129 -32.13 19.19 46.50
N GLU A 130 -32.91 20.10 45.91
CA GLU A 130 -32.69 21.56 45.98
C GLU A 130 -34.02 22.25 46.30
#